data_AF-A0A5A7N1K1-F1
#
_entry.id   AF-A0A5A7N1K1-F1
#
_cell.length_a   1.000
_cell.length_b   1.000
_cell.length_c   1.000
_cell.angle_alpha   90.00
_cell.angle_beta   90.00
_cell.angle_gamma   90.00
#
_symmetry.space_group_name_H-M   'P 1'
#
loop_
_entity.id
_entity.type
_entity.pdbx_description
1 polymer ?
#
loop_
_entity_poly.entity_id
_entity_poly.type
_entity_poly.pdbx_seq_one_letter_code
_entity_poly.pdbx_strand_id
1 'polypeptide(L)'
;MLPKTRFVDTLEIARRRFPGQKLSLDALCKRLGVDNSMREHHDALLDCQILAEVYLELRGGRQHGLGFQAGGRAKKNLATNGPAFDKPIRRDPRPHAPNEAELAAHQAFIKRLKSPIWEN
;
A
#
# COMPACT_ATOMS: atom_id res chain seq x y z
N MET A 1 -32.95 5.80 -5.40
CA MET A 1 -31.51 6.11 -5.27
C MET A 1 -30.81 4.94 -4.60
N LEU A 2 -29.62 4.55 -5.07
CA LEU A 2 -28.82 3.50 -4.44
C LEU A 2 -28.26 3.98 -3.09
N PRO A 3 -28.12 3.10 -2.07
CA PRO A 3 -27.50 3.49 -0.80
C PRO A 3 -26.01 3.79 -1.01
N LYS A 4 -25.48 4.81 -0.32
CA LYS A 4 -24.07 5.26 -0.39
C LYS A 4 -23.04 4.18 -0.02
N THR A 5 -23.48 3.08 0.58
CA THR A 5 -22.63 1.91 0.86
C THR A 5 -22.36 1.04 -0.36
N ARG A 6 -23.14 1.20 -1.44
CA ARG A 6 -23.06 0.40 -2.67
C ARG A 6 -22.33 1.08 -3.83
N PHE A 7 -21.96 2.35 -3.68
CA PHE A 7 -21.19 3.07 -4.70
C PHE A 7 -20.17 3.99 -4.05
N VAL A 8 -19.11 4.31 -4.77
CA VAL A 8 -18.03 5.17 -4.29
C VAL A 8 -17.99 6.42 -5.19
N ASP A 9 -18.11 7.59 -4.58
CA ASP A 9 -17.90 8.86 -5.26
C ASP A 9 -16.39 9.19 -5.26
N THR A 10 -15.76 9.04 -6.42
CA THR A 10 -14.32 9.32 -6.61
C THR A 10 -14.01 10.82 -6.52
N LEU A 11 -14.98 11.69 -6.81
CA LEU A 11 -14.82 13.14 -6.74
C LEU A 11 -14.80 13.60 -5.27
N GLU A 12 -15.58 12.98 -4.39
CA GLU A 12 -15.51 13.22 -2.95
C GLU A 12 -14.12 12.87 -2.39
N ILE A 13 -13.56 11.74 -2.82
CA ILE A 13 -12.20 11.32 -2.45
C ILE A 13 -11.18 12.35 -2.95
N ALA A 14 -11.30 12.76 -4.21
CA ALA A 14 -10.39 13.73 -4.82
C ALA A 14 -10.47 15.11 -4.15
N ARG A 15 -11.66 15.56 -3.73
CA ARG A 15 -11.87 16.84 -3.02
C ARG A 15 -11.19 16.84 -1.65
N ARG A 16 -11.24 15.73 -0.92
CA ARG A 16 -10.55 15.59 0.37
C ARG A 16 -9.03 15.58 0.20
N ARG A 17 -8.52 14.99 -0.88
CA ARG A 17 -7.07 14.88 -1.14
C ARG A 17 -6.48 16.16 -1.75
N PHE A 18 -7.23 16.86 -2.60
CA PHE A 18 -6.80 18.07 -3.29
C PHE A 18 -7.81 19.22 -3.10
N PRO A 19 -7.87 19.81 -1.90
CA PRO A 19 -8.81 20.89 -1.61
C PRO A 19 -8.50 22.13 -2.47
N GLY A 20 -9.54 22.76 -3.02
CA GLY A 20 -9.44 24.01 -3.79
C GLY A 20 -8.91 23.88 -5.22
N GLN A 21 -8.74 22.65 -5.74
CA GLN A 21 -8.14 22.42 -7.05
C GLN A 21 -9.17 21.93 -8.08
N LYS A 22 -8.79 21.95 -9.37
CA LYS A 22 -9.61 21.37 -10.44
C LYS A 22 -9.64 19.84 -10.28
N LEU A 23 -10.85 19.27 -10.22
CA LEU A 23 -11.11 17.84 -10.01
C LEU A 23 -11.67 17.16 -11.27
N SER A 24 -11.45 17.72 -12.46
CA SER A 24 -11.79 17.05 -13.72
C SER A 24 -10.88 15.84 -13.95
N LEU A 25 -11.36 14.85 -14.71
CA LEU A 25 -10.60 13.63 -14.98
C LEU A 25 -9.21 13.94 -15.57
N ASP A 26 -9.14 14.86 -16.54
CA ASP A 26 -7.86 15.27 -17.16
C ASP A 26 -6.91 15.97 -16.18
N ALA A 27 -7.46 16.72 -15.22
CA ALA A 27 -6.65 17.35 -14.18
C ALA A 27 -6.07 16.31 -13.21
N LEU A 28 -6.84 15.26 -12.90
CA LEU A 28 -6.38 14.15 -12.07
C LEU A 28 -5.33 13.30 -12.81
N CYS A 29 -5.53 13.01 -14.10
CA CYS A 29 -4.58 12.24 -14.91
C CYS A 29 -3.20 12.91 -14.93
N LYS A 30 -3.16 14.22 -15.25
CA LYS A 30 -1.92 15.02 -15.25
C LYS A 30 -1.20 15.03 -13.91
N ARG A 31 -1.95 15.04 -12.80
CA ARG A 31 -1.37 15.11 -11.46
C ARG A 31 -0.84 13.77 -10.97
N LEU A 32 -1.58 12.70 -11.26
CA LEU A 32 -1.25 11.35 -10.80
C LEU A 32 -0.31 10.62 -11.78
N GLY A 33 0.04 11.25 -12.91
CA GLY A 33 0.92 10.66 -13.91
C GLY A 33 0.28 9.50 -14.67
N VAL A 34 -1.05 9.51 -14.78
CA VAL A 34 -1.82 8.54 -15.57
C VAL A 34 -1.86 9.01 -17.01
N ASP A 35 -1.53 8.12 -17.95
CA ASP A 35 -1.55 8.43 -19.37
C ASP A 35 -2.99 8.50 -19.87
N ASN A 36 -3.34 9.62 -20.50
CA ASN A 36 -4.64 9.83 -21.14
C ASN A 36 -4.50 10.13 -22.64
N SER A 37 -3.35 9.82 -23.25
CA SER A 37 -3.04 10.07 -24.66
C SER A 37 -3.99 9.35 -25.63
N MET A 38 -4.48 8.16 -25.26
CA MET A 38 -5.45 7.39 -26.06
C MET A 38 -6.86 7.99 -26.06
N ARG A 39 -7.10 9.07 -25.31
CA ARG A 39 -8.40 9.72 -25.15
C ARG A 39 -8.65 10.74 -26.26
N GLU A 40 -8.61 10.29 -27.52
CA GLU A 40 -8.99 11.12 -28.69
C GLU A 40 -10.51 11.27 -28.82
N HIS A 41 -11.25 10.21 -28.44
CA HIS A 41 -12.71 10.21 -28.35
C HIS A 41 -13.15 9.86 -26.92
N HIS A 42 -14.18 10.58 -26.44
CA HIS A 42 -14.75 10.38 -25.10
C HIS A 42 -15.61 9.11 -25.04
N ASP A 43 -14.98 7.96 -25.21
CA ASP A 43 -15.62 6.68 -25.05
C ASP A 43 -15.78 6.36 -23.57
N ALA A 44 -17.01 6.06 -23.16
CA ALA A 44 -17.34 5.76 -21.76
C ALA A 44 -16.53 4.58 -21.21
N LEU A 45 -16.22 3.59 -22.06
CA LEU A 45 -15.38 2.45 -21.68
C LEU A 45 -13.95 2.89 -21.33
N LEU A 46 -13.36 3.74 -22.17
CA LEU A 46 -12.02 4.28 -21.95
C LEU A 46 -12.00 5.17 -20.70
N ASP A 47 -13.02 5.99 -20.51
CA ASP A 47 -13.18 6.82 -19.31
C ASP A 47 -13.29 5.98 -18.03
N CYS A 48 -13.99 4.84 -18.06
CA CYS A 48 -14.04 3.91 -16.94
C CYS A 48 -12.68 3.28 -16.64
N GLN A 49 -11.88 2.96 -17.66
CA GLN A 49 -10.53 2.41 -17.49
C GLN A 49 -9.58 3.44 -16.87
N ILE A 50 -9.53 4.65 -17.44
CA ILE A 50 -8.71 5.75 -16.91
C ILE A 50 -9.14 6.10 -15.47
N LEU A 51 -10.45 6.13 -15.19
CA LEU A 51 -10.95 6.39 -13.85
C LEU A 51 -10.54 5.30 -12.85
N ALA A 52 -10.47 4.03 -13.27
CA ALA A 52 -10.00 2.95 -12.42
C ALA A 52 -8.53 3.14 -12.02
N GLU A 53 -7.67 3.53 -12.95
CA GLU A 53 -6.27 3.84 -12.66
C GLU A 53 -6.12 5.05 -11.73
N VAL A 54 -6.84 6.14 -12.03
CA VAL A 54 -6.91 7.33 -11.16
C VAL A 54 -7.40 6.97 -9.77
N TYR A 55 -8.40 6.08 -9.65
CA TYR A 55 -8.93 5.64 -8.36
C TYR A 55 -7.88 4.88 -7.54
N LEU A 56 -7.11 3.99 -8.16
CA LEU A 56 -6.01 3.28 -7.49
C LEU A 56 -4.98 4.27 -6.93
N GLU A 57 -4.59 5.25 -7.76
CA GLU A 57 -3.67 6.30 -7.33
C GLU A 57 -4.25 7.16 -6.21
N LEU A 58 -5.55 7.50 -6.27
CA LEU A 58 -6.27 8.22 -5.22
C LEU A 58 -6.33 7.47 -3.88
N ARG A 59 -6.29 6.13 -3.88
CA ARG A 59 -6.32 5.29 -2.68
C ARG A 59 -4.96 5.03 -2.05
N GLY A 60 -3.87 5.49 -2.67
CA GLY A 60 -2.51 5.34 -2.14
C GLY A 60 -1.50 4.75 -3.12
N GLY A 61 -1.87 4.57 -4.39
CA GLY A 61 -1.00 4.02 -5.43
C GLY A 61 -0.92 2.49 -5.38
N ARG A 62 -0.15 1.92 -6.32
CA ARG A 62 0.03 0.46 -6.45
C ARG A 62 0.88 -0.18 -5.35
N GLN A 63 1.48 0.63 -4.48
CA GLN A 63 2.37 0.18 -3.42
C GLN A 63 1.75 0.49 -2.06
N HIS A 64 1.60 -0.54 -1.22
CA HIS A 64 1.13 -0.33 0.15
C HIS A 64 2.19 0.45 0.92
N GLY A 65 1.79 1.59 1.51
CA GLY A 65 2.71 2.47 2.23
C GLY A 65 3.51 1.70 3.30
N LEU A 66 4.82 1.89 3.31
CA LEU A 66 5.69 1.43 4.39
C LEU A 66 5.38 2.25 5.65
N GLY A 67 4.61 1.66 6.57
CA GLY A 67 4.30 2.26 7.85
C GLY A 67 5.51 2.24 8.78
N PHE A 68 6.36 3.26 8.73
CA PHE A 68 7.32 3.50 9.80
C PHE A 68 6.56 3.99 11.05
N GLN A 69 6.46 3.14 12.08
CA GLN A 69 6.09 3.62 13.41
C GLN A 69 7.24 4.49 13.92
N ALA A 70 7.16 5.80 13.67
CA ALA A 70 7.89 6.77 14.48
C ALA A 70 7.32 6.64 15.90
N GLY A 71 8.16 6.24 16.86
CA GLY A 71 7.82 6.05 18.28
C GLY A 71 7.47 7.35 19.00
N GLY A 72 6.44 8.06 18.52
CA GLY A 72 5.87 9.23 19.15
C GLY A 72 4.83 8.81 20.17
N ARG A 73 5.06 9.16 21.44
CA ARG A 73 4.16 8.96 22.57
C ARG A 73 2.70 9.19 22.17
N ALA A 74 1.89 8.15 22.28
CA ALA A 74 0.46 8.20 22.03
C ALA A 74 -0.20 9.26 22.92
N LYS A 75 -0.59 10.40 22.33
CA LYS A 75 -1.61 11.25 22.92
C LYS A 75 -2.92 10.49 22.82
N LYS A 76 -3.33 9.89 23.94
CA LYS A 76 -4.70 9.45 24.19
C LYS A 76 -5.61 10.65 23.98
N ASN A 77 -6.35 10.65 22.88
CA ASN A 77 -7.70 11.21 22.71
C ASN A 77 -8.04 11.30 21.22
N LEU A 78 -8.88 10.38 20.73
CA LEU A 78 -10.13 10.74 20.06
C LEU A 78 -10.99 9.48 19.94
N ALA A 79 -12.16 9.52 20.54
CA ALA A 79 -13.20 8.52 20.34
C ALA A 79 -13.62 8.54 18.87
N THR A 80 -13.29 7.48 18.14
CA THR A 80 -13.89 7.17 16.85
C THR A 80 -14.61 5.83 17.01
N ASN A 81 -15.95 5.88 17.03
CA ASN A 81 -16.81 4.72 16.85
C ASN A 81 -16.67 4.21 15.40
N GLY A 82 -15.55 3.59 15.08
CA GLY A 82 -15.38 2.72 13.91
C GLY A 82 -15.66 1.28 14.31
N PRO A 83 -16.04 0.39 13.38
CA PRO A 83 -16.12 -1.03 13.68
C PRO A 83 -14.75 -1.47 14.19
N ALA A 84 -14.75 -2.12 15.36
CA ALA A 84 -13.54 -2.68 15.94
C ALA A 84 -12.89 -3.57 14.88
N PHE A 85 -11.74 -3.17 14.35
CA PHE A 85 -10.90 -4.10 13.63
C PHE A 85 -10.59 -5.21 14.63
N ASP A 86 -11.09 -6.42 14.37
CA ASP A 86 -10.76 -7.60 15.15
C ASP A 86 -9.25 -7.60 15.39
N LYS A 87 -8.85 -7.77 16.66
CA LYS A 87 -7.45 -7.81 17.06
C LYS A 87 -6.69 -8.67 16.05
N PRO A 88 -5.55 -8.20 15.51
CA PRO A 88 -4.82 -8.96 14.51
C PRO A 88 -4.54 -10.35 15.09
N ILE A 89 -5.00 -11.40 14.39
CA ILE A 89 -4.71 -12.78 14.76
C ILE A 89 -3.18 -12.90 14.80
N ARG A 90 -2.63 -12.96 16.01
CA ARG A 90 -1.20 -13.09 16.23
C ARG A 90 -0.85 -14.52 15.84
N ARG A 91 -0.34 -14.71 14.63
CA ARG A 91 0.19 -16.01 14.20
C ARG A 91 1.42 -16.31 15.03
N ASP A 92 1.53 -17.54 15.51
CA ASP A 92 2.74 -17.97 16.20
C ASP A 92 3.95 -17.88 15.25
N PRO A 93 5.15 -17.53 15.77
CA PRO A 93 6.35 -17.50 14.96
C PRO A 93 6.57 -18.84 14.25
N ARG A 94 6.84 -18.79 12.93
CA ARG A 94 7.25 -19.99 12.21
C ARG A 94 8.64 -20.41 12.72
N PRO A 95 8.86 -21.70 13.03
CA PRO A 95 10.19 -22.19 13.34
C PRO A 95 11.05 -22.08 12.08
N HIS A 96 12.14 -21.33 12.16
CA HIS A 96 13.14 -21.15 11.10
C HIS A 96 14.51 -21.74 11.51
N ALA A 97 14.50 -22.85 12.27
CA ALA A 97 15.73 -23.51 12.65
C ALA A 97 16.37 -24.19 11.41
N PRO A 98 17.68 -24.01 11.18
CA PRO A 98 18.38 -24.68 10.08
C PRO A 98 18.38 -26.19 10.29
N ASN A 99 18.34 -26.95 9.20
CA ASN A 99 18.47 -28.40 9.24
C ASN A 99 19.94 -28.83 9.42
N GLU A 100 20.17 -30.11 9.74
CA GLU A 100 21.54 -30.63 9.97
C GLU A 100 22.44 -30.51 8.74
N ALA A 101 21.88 -30.64 7.53
CA ALA A 101 22.62 -30.52 6.28
C ALA A 101 23.06 -29.07 6.01
N GLU A 102 22.22 -28.09 6.32
CA GLU A 102 22.49 -26.66 6.22
C GLU A 102 23.59 -26.24 7.21
N LEU A 103 23.59 -26.79 8.43
CA LEU A 103 24.64 -26.56 9.41
C LEU A 103 25.99 -27.12 8.93
N ALA A 104 26.00 -28.34 8.36
CA ALA A 104 27.21 -28.93 7.80
C ALA A 104 27.76 -28.12 6.61
N ALA A 105 26.88 -27.69 5.70
CA ALA A 105 27.24 -26.83 4.57
C ALA A 105 27.77 -25.46 5.04
N HIS A 106 27.16 -24.89 6.07
CA HIS A 106 27.60 -23.64 6.68
C HIS A 106 29.00 -23.76 7.31
N GLN A 107 29.27 -24.84 8.04
CA GLN A 107 30.61 -25.11 8.59
C GLN A 107 31.65 -25.31 7.48
N ALA A 108 31.31 -26.02 6.41
CA ALA A 108 32.20 -26.19 5.25
C ALA A 108 32.48 -24.84 4.56
N PHE A 109 31.49 -23.95 4.50
CA PHE A 109 31.62 -22.60 3.95
C PHE A 109 32.53 -21.71 4.82
N ILE A 110 32.35 -21.72 6.14
CA ILE A 110 33.15 -20.92 7.08
C ILE A 110 34.65 -21.24 6.95
N LYS A 111 35.01 -22.53 6.81
CA LYS A 111 36.41 -22.97 6.64
C LYS A 111 37.11 -22.40 5.41
N ARG A 112 36.37 -21.91 4.42
CA ARG A 112 36.92 -21.27 3.21
C ARG A 112 37.24 -19.79 3.43
N LEU A 113 36.73 -19.17 4.50
CA LEU A 113 36.93 -17.75 4.78
C LEU A 113 38.19 -17.52 5.60
N LYS A 114 38.88 -16.41 5.32
CA LYS A 114 40.01 -15.94 6.14
C LYS A 114 39.46 -15.01 7.22
N SER A 115 39.61 -15.39 8.49
CA SER A 115 39.10 -14.67 9.68
C SER A 115 37.57 -14.55 9.78
N PRO A 116 36.82 -15.67 9.90
CA PRO A 116 35.38 -15.63 10.07
C PRO A 116 34.96 -15.15 11.47
N ILE A 117 33.95 -14.27 11.54
CA ILE A 117 33.42 -13.71 12.80
C ILE A 117 32.54 -14.72 13.57
N TRP A 118 32.08 -15.78 12.89
CA TRP A 118 31.19 -16.82 13.42
C TRP A 118 31.92 -18.00 14.10
N GLU A 119 33.25 -18.00 14.16
CA GLU A 119 34.07 -19.05 14.81
C GLU A 119 34.43 -18.76 16.28
N ASN A 120 33.89 -17.68 16.88
CA ASN A 120 34.18 -17.29 18.26
C ASN A 120 33.23 -17.92 19.29
#